data_AF-A0A819WQY1-F1
#
_entry.id   AF-A0A819WQY1-F1
#
_cell.length_a   1.000
_cell.length_b   1.000
_cell.length_c   1.000
_cell.angle_alpha   90.00
_cell.angle_beta   90.00
_cell.angle_gamma   90.00
#
_symmetry.space_group_name_H-M   'P 1'
#
loop_
_entity.id
_entity.type
_entity.pdbx_description
1 polymer ?
#
loop_
_entity_poly.entity_id
_entity_poly.type
_entity_poly.pdbx_seq_one_letter_code
_entity_poly.pdbx_strand_id
1 'polypeptide(L)' 'CVSVTLSYSAIYELIEWAVAELTGESADAFLGTQGYIWDTQSDMFCCLIGSILSLVLLTNLHDKSLRRVEQMEKKN' A
#
# COMPACT_ATOMS: atom_id res chain seq x y z
N CYS A 1 9.86 0.55 -3.65
CA CYS A 1 8.43 0.93 -3.63
C CYS A 1 7.57 -0.15 -2.97
N VAL A 2 7.65 -1.41 -3.43
CA VAL A 2 6.88 -2.56 -2.88
C VAL A 2 7.11 -2.78 -1.38
N SER A 3 8.37 -2.77 -0.91
CA SER A 3 8.68 -2.97 0.52
C SER A 3 8.04 -1.92 1.41
N VAL A 4 8.11 -0.64 1.02
CA VAL A 4 7.55 0.48 1.81
C VAL A 4 6.03 0.43 1.86
N THR A 5 5.37 0.12 0.74
CA THR A 5 3.90 0.02 0.69
C THR A 5 3.39 -1.15 1.51
N LEU A 6 4.06 -2.29 1.45
CA LEU A 6 3.73 -3.44 2.29
C LEU A 6 4.00 -3.20 3.77
N SER A 7 5.13 -2.60 4.13
CA SER A 7 5.43 -2.28 5.53
C SER A 7 4.39 -1.33 6.12
N TYR A 8 3.90 -0.35 5.34
CA TYR A 8 2.87 0.57 5.81
C TYR A 8 1.52 -0.12 6.01
N SER A 9 1.10 -0.96 5.06
CA SER A 9 -0.11 -1.80 5.19
C SER A 9 -0.02 -2.71 6.40
N ALA A 10 1.08 -3.45 6.58
CA ALA A 10 1.28 -4.34 7.72
C ALA A 10 1.30 -3.61 9.09
N ILE A 11 1.84 -2.40 9.14
CA ILE A 11 1.83 -1.60 10.38
C ILE A 11 0.42 -1.16 10.74
N TYR A 12 -0.39 -0.75 9.76
CA TYR A 12 -1.79 -0.34 9.99
C TYR A 12 -2.60 -1.49 10.61
N GLU A 13 -2.46 -2.69 10.04
CA GLU A 13 -3.11 -3.93 10.49
C GLU A 13 -2.69 -4.34 11.91
N LEU A 14 -1.40 -4.17 12.25
CA LEU A 14 -0.90 -4.42 13.60
C LEU A 14 -1.44 -3.43 14.63
N ILE A 15 -1.69 -2.18 14.23
CA ILE A 15 -2.30 -1.17 15.09
C ILE A 15 -3.77 -1.54 15.36
N GLU A 16 -4.51 -1.98 14.34
CA GLU A 16 -5.90 -2.42 14.51
C GLU A 16 -6.00 -3.64 15.43
N TRP A 17 -5.11 -4.63 15.26
CA TRP A 17 -5.02 -5.76 16.18
C TRP A 17 -4.71 -5.33 17.62
N ALA A 18 -3.75 -4.42 17.82
CA ALA A 18 -3.39 -3.92 19.14
C ALA A 18 -4.53 -3.15 19.82
N VAL A 19 -5.27 -2.31 19.07
CA VAL A 19 -6.43 -1.58 19.59
C VAL A 19 -7.55 -2.54 20.01
N ALA A 20 -7.82 -3.56 19.20
CA ALA A 20 -8.83 -4.58 19.50
C ALA A 20 -8.53 -5.34 20.80
N GLU A 21 -7.28 -5.76 21.00
CA GLU A 21 -6.85 -6.46 22.22
C GLU A 21 -6.95 -5.56 23.46
N LEU A 22 -6.64 -4.26 23.34
CA LEU A 22 -6.58 -3.32 24.46
C LEU A 22 -7.95 -2.81 24.92
N THR A 23 -8.93 -2.69 24.01
CA THR A 23 -10.25 -2.10 24.35
C THR A 23 -11.29 -3.11 24.78
N GLY A 24 -11.13 -4.41 24.48
CA GLY A 24 -12.04 -5.46 24.92
C GLY A 24 -13.47 -5.36 24.38
N GLU A 25 -13.80 -4.31 23.63
CA GLU A 25 -14.94 -4.30 22.72
C GLU A 25 -14.63 -5.25 21.57
N SER A 26 -15.64 -6.02 21.16
CA SER A 26 -15.69 -6.57 19.82
C SER A 26 -15.50 -5.41 18.84
N ALA A 27 -14.27 -5.17 18.40
CA ALA A 27 -13.76 -5.48 17.07
C ALA A 27 -14.71 -5.39 15.84
N ASP A 28 -15.99 -5.16 16.00
CA ASP A 28 -16.98 -5.10 14.94
C ASP A 28 -17.35 -3.65 14.61
N ALA A 29 -17.19 -2.72 15.56
CA ALA A 29 -17.56 -1.31 15.37
C ALA A 29 -16.41 -0.40 14.88
N PHE A 30 -15.15 -0.83 15.04
CA PHE A 30 -13.97 -0.01 14.72
C PHE A 30 -12.93 -0.69 13.82
N LEU A 31 -12.98 -2.01 13.67
CA LEU A 31 -11.88 -2.82 13.11
C LEU A 31 -11.94 -2.98 11.59
N GLY A 32 -12.82 -2.25 10.89
CA GLY A 32 -12.92 -2.34 9.42
C GLY A 32 -13.40 -3.69 8.88
N THR A 33 -13.31 -4.78 9.66
CA THR A 33 -13.83 -6.09 9.30
C THR A 33 -15.33 -5.92 9.08
N GLN A 34 -15.75 -5.98 7.83
CA GLN A 34 -17.17 -5.99 7.47
C GLN A 34 -17.82 -7.34 7.88
N GLY A 35 -17.42 -7.91 9.02
CA GLY A 35 -17.64 -9.29 9.42
C GLY A 35 -16.72 -10.31 8.73
N TYR A 36 -15.57 -9.88 8.19
CA TYR A 36 -14.68 -10.73 7.39
C TYR A 36 -13.34 -11.01 8.08
N ILE A 37 -13.09 -12.29 8.40
CA ILE A 37 -11.89 -12.74 9.15
C ILE A 37 -10.59 -12.55 8.34
N TRP A 38 -10.66 -12.51 7.01
CA TRP A 38 -9.49 -12.42 6.14
C TRP A 38 -9.29 -11.02 5.54
N ASP A 39 -9.87 -9.98 6.16
CA ASP A 39 -9.78 -8.59 5.70
C ASP A 39 -8.32 -8.16 5.62
N THR A 40 -7.62 -8.36 6.74
CA THR A 40 -6.20 -8.01 6.92
C THR A 40 -5.27 -8.68 5.88
N GLN A 41 -5.51 -9.96 5.59
CA GLN A 41 -4.73 -10.70 4.59
C GLN A 41 -5.05 -10.28 3.17
N SER A 42 -6.32 -9.97 2.90
CA SER A 42 -6.79 -9.55 1.58
C SER A 42 -6.28 -8.14 1.25
N ASP A 43 -6.20 -7.26 2.24
CA ASP A 43 -5.67 -5.90 2.09
C ASP A 43 -4.17 -5.90 1.84
N MET A 44 -3.40 -6.64 2.63
CA MET A 44 -1.96 -6.81 2.39
C MET A 44 -1.67 -7.43 1.02
N PHE A 45 -2.48 -8.40 0.58
CA PHE A 45 -2.36 -9.00 -0.75
C PHE A 45 -2.71 -8.02 -1.88
N CYS A 46 -3.77 -7.22 -1.72
CA CYS A 46 -4.12 -6.16 -2.64
C CYS A 46 -3.01 -5.09 -2.73
N CYS A 47 -2.39 -4.71 -1.61
CA CYS A 47 -1.24 -3.80 -1.59
C CYS A 47 -0.02 -4.39 -2.32
N LEU A 48 0.25 -5.69 -2.16
CA LEU A 48 1.31 -6.37 -2.90
C LEU A 48 1.06 -6.33 -4.41
N ILE A 49 -0.15 -6.71 -4.85
CA ILE A 49 -0.51 -6.70 -6.27
C ILE A 49 -0.43 -5.27 -6.83
N GLY A 50 -1.04 -4.30 -6.15
CA GLY A 50 -1.04 -2.90 -6.58
C GLY A 50 0.37 -2.32 -6.69
N SER A 51 1.26 -2.64 -5.76
CA SER A 51 2.64 -2.17 -5.79
C SER A 51 3.48 -2.82 -6.91
N ILE A 52 3.25 -4.10 -7.22
CA ILE A 52 3.85 -4.78 -8.38
C ILE A 52 3.34 -4.18 -9.69
N LEU A 53 2.02 -4.02 -9.83
CA LEU A 53 1.41 -3.42 -11.02
C LEU A 53 1.90 -1.99 -11.26
N SER A 54 2.01 -1.21 -10.19
CA SER A 54 2.54 0.16 -10.24
C SER A 54 3.97 0.18 -10.78
N LEU A 55 4.86 -0.71 -10.32
CA LEU A 55 6.20 -0.83 -10.88
C LEU A 55 6.16 -1.20 -12.37
N VAL A 56 5.44 -2.26 -12.75
CA VAL A 56 5.45 -2.74 -14.14
C VAL A 56 4.86 -1.69 -15.11
N LEU A 57 3.79 -1.01 -14.72
CA LEU A 57 3.09 -0.06 -15.60
C LEU A 57 3.76 1.32 -15.65
N LEU A 58 4.22 1.83 -14.50
CA LEU A 58 4.71 3.21 -14.41
C LEU A 58 6.20 3.34 -14.67
N THR A 59 7.03 2.29 -14.58
CA THR A 59 8.47 2.40 -14.85
C THR A 59 8.75 3.00 -16.23
N ASN A 60 8.08 2.52 -17.28
CA ASN A 60 8.29 3.05 -18.64
C ASN A 60 7.86 4.52 -18.78
N LEU A 61 6.77 4.92 -18.10
CA LEU A 61 6.29 6.30 -18.11
C LEU A 61 7.23 7.22 -17.32
N HIS A 62 7.71 6.74 -16.19
CA HIS A 62 8.68 7.45 -15.35
C HIS A 62 10.00 7.68 -16.10
N ASP A 63 10.55 6.64 -16.72
CA ASP A 63 11.78 6.75 -17.53
C ASP A 63 11.61 7.70 -18.71
N LYS A 64 10.44 7.68 -19.37
CA LYS A 64 10.13 8.62 -20.45
C LYS A 64 10.04 10.06 -19.96
N SER A 65 9.49 10.28 -18.77
CA SER A 65 9.39 11.61 -18.15
C SER A 65 10.77 12.17 -17.79
N LEU A 66 11.64 11.35 -17.21
CA LEU A 66 13.04 11.70 -16.90
C LEU A 66 13.82 12.09 -18.16
N ARG A 67 13.74 11.26 -19.21
CA ARG A 67 14.40 11.56 -20.51
C ARG A 67 13.91 12.87 -21.12
N ARG A 68 12.62 13.19 -20.97
CA ARG A 68 12.05 14.46 -21.48
C ARG A 68 12.60 15.66 -20.71
N VAL A 69 12.73 15.56 -19.39
CA VAL A 69 13.31 16.62 -18.55
C VAL A 69 14.78 16.84 -18.94
N GLU A 70 15.57 15.76 -19.05
CA GLU A 70 16.98 15.83 -19.45
C GLU A 70 17.17 16.48 -20.84
N GLN A 71 16.27 16.20 -21.78
CA GLN A 71 16.30 16.83 -23.11
C GLN A 71 15.95 18.32 -23.08
N MET A 72 15.08 18.76 -22.16
CA MET A 72 14.76 20.18 -22.02
C MET A 72 15.94 20.96 -21.41
N GLU A 73 16.62 20.39 -20.42
CA GLU A 73 17.84 20.99 -19.84
C GLU A 73 18.96 21.12 -20.89
N LYS A 74 19.16 20.12 -21.75
CA LYS A 74 20.17 20.16 -22.83
C LYS A 74 19.86 21.18 -23.94
N LYS A 75 18.62 21.67 -24.04
CA LYS A 75 18.18 22.60 -25.10
C LYS A 75 18.22 24.08 -24.64
N ASN A 76 18.36 24.33 -23.34
CA ASN A 76 18.47 25.66 -22.72
C ASN A 76 19.94 26.07 -22.58
#